data_AF-A0A4S8M8G9-F1
#
_entry.id   AF-A0A4S8M8G9-F1
#
_cell.length_a   1.000
_cell.length_b   1.000
_cell.length_c   1.000
_cell.angle_alpha   90.00
_cell.angle_beta   90.00
_cell.angle_gamma   90.00
#
_symmetry.space_group_name_H-M   'P 1'
#
loop_
_entity.id
_entity.type
_entity.pdbx_description
1 polymer ?
#
loop_
_entity_poly.entity_id
_entity_poly.type
_entity_poly.pdbx_seq_one_letter_code
_entity_poly.pdbx_strand_id
1 'polypeptide(L)'
;AEEAERQREKRKKEAEREKGRKEKETNDAVRRLTQTQTSAAFSGNIKSKNKTECGDIANALGIVTNGVLSSMRDQILQHFEVNPDLKTNPRYVGLF
;
A
#
# COMPACT_ATOMS: atom_id res chain seq x y z
N ALA A 1 25.32 27.66 25.67
CA ALA A 1 24.66 28.16 24.44
C ALA A 1 24.56 27.05 23.38
N GLU A 2 25.67 26.39 23.05
CA GLU A 2 25.74 25.33 22.02
C GLU A 2 24.85 24.09 22.29
N GLU A 3 24.69 23.70 23.55
CA GLU A 3 23.90 22.53 23.93
C GLU A 3 22.38 22.76 23.76
N ALA A 4 21.93 24.00 23.98
CA ALA A 4 20.55 24.42 23.78
C ALA A 4 20.19 24.46 22.28
N GLU A 5 21.14 24.84 21.43
CA GLU A 5 20.99 24.84 19.98
C GLU A 5 20.89 23.42 19.42
N ARG A 6 21.78 22.51 19.86
CA ARG A 6 21.70 21.07 19.51
C ARG A 6 20.40 20.43 19.95
N GLN A 7 19.86 20.77 21.13
CA GLN A 7 18.55 20.27 21.56
C GLN A 7 17.40 20.81 20.70
N ARG A 8 17.44 22.09 20.32
CA ARG A 8 16.40 22.70 19.48
C ARG A 8 16.37 22.09 18.08
N GLU A 9 17.54 21.79 17.52
CA GLU A 9 17.66 21.15 16.21
C GLU A 9 17.18 19.68 16.22
N LYS A 10 17.51 18.92 17.28
CA LYS A 10 16.99 17.55 17.47
C LYS A 10 15.46 17.53 17.57
N ARG A 11 14.87 18.42 18.39
CA ARG A 11 13.41 18.50 18.54
C ARG A 11 12.69 18.87 17.23
N LYS A 12 13.27 19.75 16.40
CA LYS A 12 12.72 20.06 15.08
C LYS A 12 12.73 18.85 14.14
N LYS A 13 13.86 18.16 14.03
CA LYS A 13 13.99 16.95 13.19
C LYS A 13 13.07 15.82 13.65
N GLU A 14 12.88 15.67 14.95
CA GLU A 14 12.01 14.65 15.52
C GLU A 14 10.53 14.98 15.29
N ALA A 15 10.12 16.25 15.45
CA ALA A 15 8.79 16.72 15.14
C ALA A 15 8.44 16.58 13.64
N GLU A 16 9.37 16.88 12.73
CA GLU A 16 9.15 16.67 11.29
C GLU A 16 9.03 15.19 10.93
N ARG A 17 9.84 14.32 11.54
CA ARG A 17 9.74 12.87 11.37
C ARG A 17 8.42 12.33 11.89
N GLU A 18 7.95 12.81 13.04
CA GLU A 18 6.69 12.38 13.61
C GLU A 18 5.49 12.86 12.80
N LYS A 19 5.52 14.11 12.31
CA LYS A 19 4.49 14.64 11.41
C LYS A 19 4.40 13.82 10.11
N GLY A 20 5.55 13.53 9.49
CA GLY A 20 5.59 12.68 8.29
C GLY A 20 5.14 11.24 8.52
N ARG A 21 5.31 10.69 9.74
CA ARG A 21 4.76 9.36 10.10
C ARG A 21 3.25 9.40 10.23
N LYS A 22 2.70 10.40 10.93
CA LYS A 22 1.25 10.56 11.10
C LYS A 22 0.54 10.80 9.77
N GLU A 23 1.11 11.61 8.88
CA GLU A 23 0.57 11.85 7.54
C GLU A 23 0.58 10.59 6.65
N LYS A 24 1.61 9.75 6.74
CA LYS A 24 1.63 8.46 6.04
C LYS A 24 0.57 7.50 6.57
N GLU A 25 0.44 7.41 7.89
CA GLU A 25 -0.53 6.52 8.54
C GLU A 25 -1.97 6.91 8.21
N THR A 26 -2.29 8.21 8.22
CA THR A 26 -3.62 8.69 7.81
C THR A 26 -3.89 8.42 6.33
N ASN A 27 -2.91 8.63 5.46
CA ASN A 27 -3.08 8.35 4.02
C ASN A 27 -3.28 6.85 3.77
N ASP A 28 -2.50 5.97 4.42
CA ASP A 28 -2.70 4.52 4.31
C ASP A 28 -4.07 4.07 4.84
N ALA A 29 -4.56 4.66 5.94
CA ALA A 29 -5.89 4.37 6.47
C ALA A 29 -7.00 4.80 5.50
N VAL A 30 -6.93 6.01 4.95
CA VAL A 30 -7.89 6.52 3.95
C VAL A 30 -7.85 5.66 2.69
N ARG A 31 -6.65 5.26 2.24
CA ARG A 31 -6.46 4.40 1.08
C ARG A 31 -7.08 3.03 1.29
N ARG A 32 -6.87 2.39 2.45
CA ARG A 32 -7.52 1.12 2.80
C ARG A 32 -9.03 1.23 2.82
N LEU A 33 -9.56 2.29 3.43
CA LEU A 33 -11.01 2.51 3.48
C LEU A 33 -11.60 2.65 2.07
N THR A 34 -10.95 3.43 1.22
CA THR A 34 -11.37 3.63 -0.18
C THR A 34 -11.30 2.31 -0.95
N GLN A 35 -10.18 1.60 -0.87
CA GLN A 35 -10.00 0.34 -1.61
C GLN A 35 -10.93 -0.77 -1.14
N THR A 36 -11.35 -0.77 0.13
CA THR A 36 -12.26 -1.79 0.68
C THR A 36 -13.74 -1.43 0.53
N GLN A 37 -14.12 -0.15 0.66
CA GLN A 37 -15.53 0.28 0.63
C GLN A 37 -16.03 0.75 -0.73
N THR A 38 -15.21 1.38 -1.58
CA THR A 38 -15.71 2.08 -2.77
C THR A 38 -15.53 1.32 -4.08
N SER A 39 -15.07 0.08 -4.04
CA SER A 39 -14.69 -0.69 -5.25
C SER A 39 -13.74 0.09 -6.17
N ALA A 40 -12.93 1.00 -5.60
CA ALA A 40 -12.01 1.82 -6.37
C ALA A 40 -11.07 0.95 -7.21
N ALA A 41 -10.88 1.35 -8.46
CA ALA A 41 -10.00 0.63 -9.38
C ALA A 41 -8.54 0.72 -8.92
N PHE A 42 -7.87 -0.43 -8.94
CA PHE A 42 -6.42 -0.48 -8.78
C PHE A 42 -5.76 -0.06 -10.10
N SER A 43 -4.80 0.85 -10.01
CA SER A 43 -4.07 1.39 -11.16
C SER A 43 -2.59 1.05 -11.08
N GLY A 44 -1.94 0.96 -12.25
CA GLY A 44 -0.51 0.73 -12.37
C GLY A 44 -0.14 -0.76 -12.27
N ASN A 45 1.02 -1.11 -12.84
CA ASN A 45 1.40 -2.51 -13.01
C ASN A 45 1.67 -3.20 -11.66
N ILE A 46 1.14 -4.41 -11.48
CA ILE A 46 1.32 -5.22 -10.26
C ILE A 46 2.78 -5.44 -9.87
N LYS A 47 3.70 -5.52 -10.83
CA LYS A 47 5.15 -5.68 -10.57
C LYS A 47 5.79 -4.45 -9.92
N SER A 48 5.16 -3.27 -10.06
CA SER A 48 5.62 -2.02 -9.46
C SER A 48 5.04 -1.76 -8.06
N LYS A 49 4.03 -2.53 -7.64
CA LYS A 49 3.32 -2.33 -6.37
C LYS A 49 4.16 -2.66 -5.16
N ASN A 50 4.09 -1.83 -4.12
CA ASN A 50 4.77 -2.09 -2.85
C ASN A 50 4.02 -3.15 -2.00
N LYS A 51 4.60 -3.52 -0.84
CA LYS A 51 4.03 -4.55 0.05
C LYS A 51 2.63 -4.19 0.55
N THR A 52 2.38 -2.93 0.89
CA THR A 52 1.07 -2.50 1.36
C THR A 52 0.04 -2.58 0.25
N GLU A 53 0.36 -2.06 -0.93
CA GLU A 53 -0.53 -2.13 -2.10
C GLU A 53 -0.83 -3.57 -2.52
N CYS A 54 0.16 -4.46 -2.52
CA CYS A 54 -0.07 -5.89 -2.76
C CYS A 54 -0.99 -6.50 -1.70
N GLY A 55 -0.85 -6.08 -0.43
CA GLY A 55 -1.71 -6.53 0.66
C GLY A 55 -3.16 -6.13 0.46
N ASP A 56 -3.40 -4.92 0.00
CA ASP A 56 -4.76 -4.44 -0.23
C ASP A 56 -5.42 -5.09 -1.46
N ILE A 57 -4.65 -5.35 -2.52
CA ILE A 57 -5.12 -6.12 -3.68
C ILE A 57 -5.45 -7.56 -3.25
N ALA A 58 -4.55 -8.21 -2.51
CA ALA A 58 -4.78 -9.58 -2.02
C ALA A 58 -6.03 -9.64 -1.11
N ASN A 59 -6.20 -8.66 -0.22
CA ASN A 59 -7.38 -8.57 0.63
C ASN A 59 -8.68 -8.36 -0.18
N ALA A 60 -8.65 -7.52 -1.22
CA ALA A 60 -9.78 -7.31 -2.12
C ALA A 60 -10.14 -8.58 -2.93
N LEU A 61 -9.16 -9.43 -3.21
CA LEU A 61 -9.33 -10.74 -3.86
C LEU A 61 -9.64 -11.88 -2.86
N GLY A 62 -9.63 -11.62 -1.55
CA GLY A 62 -9.81 -12.65 -0.52
C GLY A 62 -8.64 -13.64 -0.41
N ILE A 63 -7.44 -13.26 -0.87
CA ILE A 63 -6.24 -14.11 -0.84
C ILE A 63 -5.52 -13.93 0.50
N VAL A 64 -5.31 -15.05 1.20
CA VAL A 64 -4.46 -15.07 2.41
C VAL A 64 -2.99 -15.02 1.99
N THR A 65 -2.25 -14.05 2.53
CA THR A 65 -0.83 -13.86 2.22
C THR A 65 0.08 -14.09 3.42
N ASN A 66 1.32 -14.50 3.16
CA ASN A 66 2.36 -14.69 4.17
C ASN A 66 3.14 -13.39 4.48
N GLY A 67 2.78 -12.27 3.85
CA GLY A 67 3.43 -10.97 4.02
C GLY A 67 4.80 -10.83 3.33
N VAL A 68 5.22 -11.79 2.49
CA VAL A 68 6.44 -11.67 1.67
C VAL A 68 6.08 -11.10 0.31
N LEU A 69 6.65 -9.96 -0.07
CA LEU A 69 6.24 -9.19 -1.25
C LEU A 69 6.28 -9.99 -2.56
N SER A 70 7.36 -10.76 -2.81
CA SER A 70 7.46 -11.61 -4.00
C SER A 70 6.35 -12.65 -4.02
N SER A 71 6.17 -13.38 -2.92
CA SER A 71 5.11 -14.37 -2.76
C SER A 71 3.72 -13.76 -2.96
N MET A 72 3.48 -12.55 -2.46
CA MET A 72 2.19 -11.87 -2.63
C MET A 72 1.90 -11.57 -4.10
N ARG A 73 2.90 -11.05 -4.84
CA ARG A 73 2.75 -10.78 -6.27
C ARG A 73 2.48 -12.05 -7.05
N ASP A 74 3.22 -13.12 -6.75
CA ASP A 74 3.07 -14.41 -7.43
C ASP A 74 1.69 -15.02 -7.14
N GLN A 75 1.22 -14.99 -5.89
CA GLN A 75 -0.11 -15.47 -5.51
C GLN A 75 -1.23 -14.67 -6.19
N ILE A 76 -1.11 -13.34 -6.26
CA ILE A 76 -2.09 -12.50 -6.92
C ILE A 76 -2.10 -12.78 -8.44
N LEU A 77 -0.93 -12.83 -9.07
CA LEU A 77 -0.81 -13.16 -10.50
C LEU A 77 -1.41 -14.52 -10.80
N GLN A 78 -1.06 -15.55 -10.02
CA GLN A 78 -1.62 -16.89 -10.15
C GLN A 78 -3.16 -16.88 -10.03
N HIS A 79 -3.72 -16.09 -9.12
CA HIS A 79 -5.16 -15.97 -8.98
C HIS A 79 -5.83 -15.39 -10.24
N PHE A 80 -5.19 -14.40 -10.90
CA PHE A 80 -5.66 -13.86 -12.17
C PHE A 80 -5.44 -14.79 -13.37
N GLU A 81 -4.43 -15.66 -13.34
CA GLU A 81 -4.27 -16.71 -14.36
C GLU A 81 -5.38 -17.77 -14.24
N VAL A 82 -5.79 -18.13 -13.02
CA VAL A 82 -6.90 -19.06 -12.77
C VAL A 82 -8.26 -18.41 -13.05
N ASN A 83 -8.38 -17.09 -12.88
CA ASN A 83 -9.60 -16.31 -13.08
C ASN A 83 -9.38 -15.21 -14.12
N PRO A 84 -9.24 -15.56 -15.41
CA PRO A 84 -8.90 -14.59 -16.46
C PRO A 84 -9.94 -13.48 -16.62
N ASP A 85 -11.21 -13.74 -16.29
CA ASP A 85 -12.30 -12.74 -16.31
C ASP A 85 -12.04 -11.57 -15.35
N LEU A 86 -11.24 -11.78 -14.30
CA LEU A 86 -10.88 -10.70 -13.39
C LEU A 86 -9.91 -9.70 -14.05
N LYS A 87 -9.18 -10.08 -15.10
CA LYS A 87 -8.29 -9.16 -15.83
C LYS A 87 -9.06 -8.11 -16.64
N THR A 88 -10.32 -8.38 -16.99
CA THR A 88 -11.19 -7.43 -17.68
C THR A 88 -12.11 -6.68 -16.72
N ASN A 89 -12.14 -7.07 -15.45
CA ASN A 89 -12.91 -6.37 -14.43
C ASN A 89 -12.41 -4.92 -14.29
N PRO A 90 -13.29 -3.91 -14.37
CA PRO A 90 -12.89 -2.50 -14.27
C PRO A 90 -12.06 -2.16 -13.01
N ARG A 91 -12.22 -2.94 -11.95
CA ARG A 91 -11.47 -2.78 -10.71
C ARG A 91 -10.00 -3.20 -10.81
N TYR A 92 -9.68 -4.17 -11.67
CA TYR A 92 -8.36 -4.80 -11.73
C TYR A 92 -7.67 -4.65 -13.09
N VAL A 93 -8.38 -4.23 -14.14
CA VAL A 93 -7.84 -4.09 -15.50
C VAL A 93 -6.59 -3.21 -15.55
N GLY A 94 -6.49 -2.19 -14.69
CA GLY A 94 -5.32 -1.31 -14.61
C GLY A 94 -4.06 -1.94 -14.00
N LEU A 95 -4.11 -3.21 -13.55
CA LEU A 95 -2.98 -3.94 -12.97
C LEU A 95 -2.11 -4.66 -14.01
N PHE A 96 -2.64 -4.86 -15.22
CA PHE A 96 -2.01 -5.55 -16.34
C PHE A 96 -1.61 -4.55 -17.43
#